data_AF-A0A3B5M585-F1
#
_entry.id   AF-A0A3B5M585-F1
#
_cell.length_a   1.000
_cell.length_b   1.000
_cell.length_c   1.000
_cell.angle_alpha   90.00
_cell.angle_beta   90.00
_cell.angle_gamma   90.00
#
_symmetry.space_group_name_H-M   'P 1'
#
loop_
_entity.id
_entity.type
_entity.pdbx_description
1 polymer ?
#
loop_
_entity_poly.entity_id
_entity_poly.type
_entity_poly.pdbx_seq_one_letter_code
_entity_poly.pdbx_strand_id
1 'polypeptide(L)'
;MKTRLKDPDVADLFCRDDPEKLFTDLREIGHGSFGAVYFVSTLNEVVAIKKMSYSGKQTNEKWQDIIKEVKFLQKLRHPNTIEYLGCYLKEHTAWVCILPPGR
;
A
#
# COMPACT_ATOMS: atom_id res chain seq x y z
N MET A 1 -16.21 -6.96 -1.98
CA MET A 1 -15.12 -6.19 -2.65
C MET A 1 -15.60 -5.40 -3.87
N LYS A 2 -16.32 -5.99 -4.85
CA LYS A 2 -16.83 -5.28 -6.06
C LYS A 2 -17.70 -4.03 -5.80
N THR A 3 -18.28 -3.88 -4.62
CA THR A 3 -19.11 -2.72 -4.26
C THR A 3 -18.34 -1.51 -3.75
N ARG A 4 -17.12 -1.68 -3.21
CA ARG A 4 -16.31 -0.59 -2.62
C ARG A 4 -15.51 0.20 -3.65
N LEU A 5 -15.15 -0.44 -4.76
CA LEU A 5 -14.49 0.18 -5.91
C LEU A 5 -15.50 0.70 -6.95
N LYS A 6 -16.78 0.84 -6.58
CA LYS A 6 -17.79 1.47 -7.45
C LYS A 6 -17.66 2.99 -7.47
N ASP A 7 -17.07 3.55 -6.41
CA ASP A 7 -16.70 4.96 -6.35
C ASP A 7 -15.43 5.16 -7.18
N PRO A 8 -15.49 5.92 -8.30
CA PRO A 8 -14.34 6.17 -9.16
C PRO A 8 -13.17 6.80 -8.41
N ASP A 9 -13.47 7.73 -7.48
CA ASP A 9 -12.44 8.46 -6.73
C ASP A 9 -11.66 7.54 -5.79
N VAL A 10 -12.28 6.43 -5.38
CA VAL A 10 -11.63 5.39 -4.56
C VAL A 10 -10.94 4.38 -5.46
N ALA A 11 -11.54 4.01 -6.59
CA ALA A 11 -10.97 3.06 -7.52
C ALA A 11 -9.63 3.56 -8.10
N ASP A 12 -9.54 4.84 -8.42
CA ASP A 12 -8.36 5.47 -9.00
C ASP A 12 -7.17 5.57 -8.03
N LEU A 13 -7.38 5.30 -6.74
CA LEU A 13 -6.30 5.22 -5.76
C LEU A 13 -5.49 3.92 -5.88
N PHE A 14 -6.03 2.91 -6.56
CA PHE A 14 -5.44 1.57 -6.60
C PHE A 14 -5.05 1.15 -8.03
N CYS A 15 -3.81 0.70 -8.18
CA CYS A 15 -3.29 0.07 -9.37
C CYS A 15 -4.04 -1.25 -9.65
N ARG A 16 -4.17 -1.60 -10.93
CA ARG A 16 -4.93 -2.78 -11.38
C ARG A 16 -4.10 -4.06 -11.42
N ASP A 17 -2.78 -3.93 -11.37
CA ASP A 17 -1.85 -5.05 -11.43
C ASP A 17 -1.91 -5.90 -10.16
N ASP A 18 -1.59 -7.19 -10.30
CA ASP A 18 -1.51 -8.12 -9.17
C ASP A 18 -0.19 -7.92 -8.43
N PRO A 19 -0.19 -7.44 -7.17
CA PRO A 19 1.05 -7.13 -6.46
C PRO A 19 1.92 -8.38 -6.21
N GLU A 20 1.34 -9.58 -6.15
CA GLU A 20 2.11 -10.81 -5.96
C GLU A 20 2.93 -11.20 -7.20
N LYS A 21 2.60 -10.65 -8.38
CA LYS A 21 3.37 -10.84 -9.61
C LYS A 21 4.45 -9.76 -9.77
N LEU A 22 4.24 -8.59 -9.17
CA LEU A 22 5.16 -7.45 -9.25
C LEU A 22 6.24 -7.50 -8.18
N PHE A 23 5.89 -7.98 -6.98
CA PHE A 23 6.77 -7.97 -5.81
C PHE A 23 6.98 -9.40 -5.34
N THR A 24 8.19 -9.93 -5.57
CA THR A 24 8.64 -11.23 -5.07
C THR A 24 9.60 -11.05 -3.89
N ASP A 25 9.89 -12.14 -3.16
CA ASP A 25 10.92 -12.15 -2.10
C ASP A 25 10.71 -11.12 -0.98
N LEU A 26 9.46 -10.92 -0.57
CA LEU A 26 9.12 -10.00 0.50
C LEU A 26 9.73 -10.45 1.84
N ARG A 27 10.59 -9.59 2.40
CA ARG A 27 11.16 -9.78 3.74
C ARG A 27 10.52 -8.82 4.73
N GLU A 28 9.83 -9.33 5.74
CA GLU A 28 9.28 -8.46 6.79
C GLU A 28 10.41 -7.71 7.51
N ILE A 29 10.25 -6.40 7.67
CA ILE A 29 11.17 -5.52 8.39
C ILE A 29 10.52 -4.84 9.59
N GLY A 30 9.21 -4.99 9.77
CA GLY A 30 8.51 -4.51 10.95
C GLY A 30 7.01 -4.71 10.87
N HIS A 31 6.33 -4.64 12.01
CA HIS A 31 4.88 -4.72 12.11
C HIS A 31 4.34 -3.70 13.11
N GLY A 32 3.11 -3.27 12.89
CA GLY A 32 2.37 -2.37 13.77
C GLY A 32 0.87 -2.65 13.73
N SER A 33 0.08 -1.74 14.31
CA SER A 33 -1.38 -1.88 14.43
C SER A 33 -2.10 -2.05 13.09
N PHE A 34 -1.58 -1.43 12.02
CA PHE A 34 -2.19 -1.43 10.69
C PHE A 34 -1.69 -2.55 9.79
N GLY A 35 -0.67 -3.31 10.20
CA GLY A 35 -0.11 -4.42 9.43
C GLY A 35 1.42 -4.44 9.42
N ALA A 36 1.98 -5.13 8.44
CA ALA A 36 3.42 -5.39 8.34
C ALA A 36 4.05 -4.67 7.15
N VAL A 37 5.30 -4.24 7.33
CA VAL A 37 6.13 -3.61 6.31
C VAL A 37 7.17 -4.61 5.85
N TYR A 38 7.31 -4.72 4.54
CA TYR A 38 8.21 -5.64 3.88
C TYR A 38 9.21 -4.88 3.03
N PHE A 39 10.45 -5.33 3.05
CA PHE A 39 11.49 -4.93 2.12
C PHE A 39 11.41 -5.80 0.87
N VAL A 40 11.51 -5.18 -0.31
CA VAL A 40 11.51 -5.86 -1.60
C VAL A 40 12.63 -5.29 -2.48
N SER A 41 13.47 -6.17 -3.01
CA SER A 41 14.44 -5.82 -4.05
C SER A 41 13.85 -6.17 -5.41
N THR A 42 13.55 -5.15 -6.21
CA THR A 42 13.21 -5.34 -7.63
C THR A 42 14.49 -5.29 -8.48
N LEU A 43 14.37 -5.53 -9.79
CA LEU A 43 15.51 -5.43 -10.71
C LEU A 43 16.10 -4.01 -10.78
N ASN A 44 15.28 -3.00 -10.54
CA ASN A 44 15.67 -1.60 -10.74
C ASN A 44 15.90 -0.89 -9.41
N GLU A 45 15.23 -1.32 -8.34
CA GLU A 45 15.18 -0.54 -7.11
C GLU A 45 14.71 -1.32 -5.87
N VAL A 46 14.95 -0.74 -4.70
CA VAL A 46 14.59 -1.29 -3.38
C VAL A 46 13.41 -0.54 -2.77
N VAL A 47 12.26 -1.18 -2.68
CA VAL A 47 11.03 -0.56 -2.17
C VAL A 47 10.63 -1.13 -0.81
N ALA A 48 9.83 -0.36 -0.08
CA ALA A 48 9.10 -0.87 1.08
C ALA A 48 7.62 -1.05 0.71
N ILE A 49 7.07 -2.22 1.07
CA ILE A 49 5.67 -2.57 0.88
C ILE A 49 4.98 -2.66 2.24
N LYS A 50 4.03 -1.76 2.51
CA LYS A 50 3.18 -1.85 3.71
C LYS A 50 1.90 -2.61 3.36
N LYS A 51 1.72 -3.80 3.93
CA LYS A 51 0.50 -4.61 3.78
C LYS A 51 -0.47 -4.32 4.91
N MET A 52 -1.68 -3.90 4.56
CA MET A 52 -2.74 -3.55 5.51
C MET A 52 -3.98 -4.40 5.23
N SER A 53 -4.27 -5.31 6.15
CA SER A 53 -5.47 -6.15 6.07
C SER A 53 -6.69 -5.38 6.56
N TYR A 54 -7.74 -5.37 5.74
CA TYR A 54 -9.05 -4.82 6.08
C TYR A 54 -10.11 -5.90 6.21
N SER A 55 -9.73 -7.14 6.51
CA SER A 55 -10.67 -8.22 6.82
C SER A 55 -11.10 -8.23 8.30
N GLY A 56 -12.16 -8.99 8.58
CA GLY A 56 -12.66 -9.28 9.92
C GLY A 56 -13.54 -8.17 10.52
N LYS A 57 -13.52 -8.06 11.84
CA LYS A 57 -14.24 -7.00 12.56
C LYS A 57 -13.69 -5.63 12.13
N GLN A 58 -14.56 -4.61 12.12
CA GLN A 58 -14.20 -3.23 11.76
C GLN A 58 -13.67 -3.05 10.32
N THR A 59 -14.03 -3.94 9.39
CA THR A 59 -13.65 -3.85 7.97
C THR A 59 -13.91 -2.45 7.37
N ASN A 60 -15.01 -1.78 7.73
CA ASN A 60 -15.30 -0.42 7.25
C ASN A 60 -14.33 0.64 7.76
N GLU A 61 -14.00 0.62 9.05
CA GLU A 61 -13.09 1.57 9.67
C GLU A 61 -11.68 1.39 9.13
N LYS A 62 -11.18 0.14 9.09
CA LYS A 62 -9.88 -0.20 8.49
C LYS A 62 -9.78 0.25 7.04
N TRP A 63 -10.85 0.06 6.25
CA TRP A 63 -10.89 0.53 4.87
C TRP A 63 -10.76 2.05 4.79
N GLN A 64 -11.51 2.80 5.60
CA GLN A 64 -11.43 4.26 5.61
C GLN A 64 -10.04 4.76 6.03
N ASP A 65 -9.39 4.09 6.98
CA ASP A 65 -8.04 4.45 7.39
C ASP A 65 -6.99 4.19 6.30
N ILE A 66 -7.13 3.09 5.54
CA ILE A 66 -6.33 2.83 4.35
C ILE A 66 -6.50 3.96 3.32
N ILE A 67 -7.74 4.37 3.03
CA ILE A 67 -8.00 5.45 2.06
C ILE A 67 -7.37 6.77 2.52
N LYS A 68 -7.51 7.11 3.81
CA LYS A 68 -6.88 8.31 4.37
C LYS A 68 -5.36 8.25 4.24
N GLU A 69 -4.75 7.11 4.55
CA GLU A 69 -3.31 6.93 4.46
C GLU A 69 -2.81 7.08 3.01
N VAL A 70 -3.45 6.41 2.04
CA VAL A 70 -3.09 6.54 0.61
C VAL A 70 -3.21 7.99 0.13
N LYS A 71 -4.32 8.67 0.43
CA LYS A 71 -4.53 10.07 0.06
C LYS A 71 -3.54 11.02 0.73
N PHE A 72 -3.08 10.70 1.94
CA PHE A 72 -2.05 11.48 2.63
C PHE A 72 -0.68 11.28 1.98
N LEU A 73 -0.28 10.03 1.72
CA LEU A 73 0.99 9.70 1.09
C LEU A 73 1.14 10.29 -0.30
N GLN A 74 0.07 10.32 -1.11
CA GLN A 74 0.06 10.97 -2.43
C GLN A 74 0.39 12.47 -2.40
N LYS A 75 0.18 13.13 -1.25
CA LYS A 75 0.47 14.56 -1.08
C LYS A 75 1.90 14.83 -0.62
N LEU A 76 2.64 13.80 -0.18
CA LEU A 76 4.02 13.97 0.27
C LEU A 76 4.94 14.12 -0.95
N ARG A 77 5.65 15.26 -1.00
CA ARG A 77 6.64 15.57 -2.04
C ARG A 77 7.79 16.34 -1.43
N HIS A 78 8.78 15.62 -0.90
CA HIS A 78 9.98 16.22 -0.33
C HIS A 78 11.14 15.22 -0.33
N PRO A 79 12.39 15.64 -0.58
CA PRO A 79 13.56 14.74 -0.64
C PRO A 79 13.84 13.97 0.66
N ASN A 80 13.42 14.51 1.81
CA ASN A 80 13.61 13.88 3.12
C ASN A 80 12.37 13.11 3.62
N THR A 81 11.37 12.92 2.77
CA THR A 81 10.20 12.10 3.09
C THR A 81 10.19 10.87 2.19
N ILE A 82 9.43 9.84 2.60
CA ILE A 82 9.12 8.73 1.73
C ILE A 82 8.38 9.20 0.47
N GLU A 83 8.60 8.54 -0.65
CA GLU A 83 7.86 8.78 -1.89
C GLU A 83 6.78 7.71 -2.06
N TYR A 84 5.56 8.13 -2.39
CA TYR A 84 4.48 7.21 -2.72
C TYR A 84 4.62 6.73 -4.17
N LEU A 85 4.72 5.41 -4.39
CA LEU A 85 4.83 4.82 -5.72
C LEU A 85 3.52 4.24 -6.24
N GLY A 86 2.66 3.78 -5.34
CA GLY A 86 1.38 3.20 -5.72
C GLY A 86 0.73 2.38 -4.61
N CYS A 87 -0.51 1.97 -4.83
CA CYS A 87 -1.25 1.12 -3.92
C CYS A 87 -1.96 0.03 -4.71
N TYR A 88 -1.92 -1.20 -4.22
CA TYR A 88 -2.48 -2.36 -4.90
C TYR A 88 -3.45 -3.07 -3.98
N LEU A 89 -4.44 -3.77 -4.56
CA LEU A 89 -5.38 -4.59 -3.81
C LEU A 89 -5.21 -6.04 -4.19
N LYS A 90 -5.01 -6.90 -3.18
CA LYS A 90 -5.08 -8.35 -3.34
C LYS A 90 -5.94 -8.90 -2.22
N GLU A 91 -7.06 -9.49 -2.60
CA GLU A 91 -8.10 -9.92 -1.66
C GLU A 91 -8.42 -8.81 -0.65
N HIS A 92 -8.53 -9.11 0.64
CA HIS A 92 -8.83 -8.13 1.68
C HIS A 92 -7.58 -7.42 2.23
N THR A 93 -6.56 -7.22 1.40
CA THR A 93 -5.29 -6.58 1.78
C THR A 93 -4.91 -5.48 0.80
N ALA A 94 -4.61 -4.29 1.33
CA ALA A 94 -4.02 -3.19 0.57
C ALA A 94 -2.49 -3.22 0.72
N TRP A 95 -1.79 -3.02 -0.39
CA TRP A 95 -0.33 -3.04 -0.46
C TRP A 95 0.13 -1.66 -0.92
N VAL A 96 0.64 -0.85 0.00
CA VAL A 96 1.16 0.48 -0.33
C VAL A 96 2.66 0.36 -0.59
N CYS A 97 3.08 0.76 -1.79
CA CYS A 97 4.46 0.78 -2.22
C CYS A 97 5.07 2.17 -2.01
N ILE A 98 6.19 2.23 -1.30
CA ILE A 98 6.90 3.48 -1.01
C ILE A 98 8.41 3.36 -1.24
N LEU A 99 9.00 4.48 -1.63
CA LEU A 99 10.44 4.68 -1.72
C LEU A 99 10.98 5.25 -0.39
N PRO A 100 12.01 4.65 0.22
CA PRO A 100 12.73 5.26 1.34
C PRO A 100 13.49 6.52 0.91
N PRO A 101 13.64 7.54 1.77
CA PRO A 101 14.40 8.75 1.47
C PRO A 101 15.91 8.48 1.34
N GLY A 102 16.62 9.38 0.64
CA GLY A 102 18.08 9.40 0.60
C GLY A 102 18.73 8.38 -0.36
N ARG A 103 18.04 8.04 -1.46
CA ARG A 103 18.64 7.32 -2.60
C ARG A 103 19.12 8.29 -3.68
#